data_AF-A0A844T4L8-F1
#
_entry.id   AF-A0A844T4L8-F1
#
_cell.length_a   1.000
_cell.length_b   1.000
_cell.length_c   1.000
_cell.angle_alpha   90.00
_cell.angle_beta   90.00
_cell.angle_gamma   90.00
#
_symmetry.space_group_name_H-M   'P 1'
#
loop_
_entity.id
_entity.type
_entity.pdbx_description
1 polymer ?
#
loop_
_entity_poly.entity_id
_entity_poly.type
_entity_poly.pdbx_seq_one_letter_code
_entity_poly.pdbx_strand_id
1 'polypeptide(L)'
;MHASGEVPIVTATFKSVVEGVAPGEAEFRPFAMRWPDDEPVAGEWYLMNVLNIVDCFDFERMGKQRPAPLKHSITGEELTPLEAWLHERSAQHPQTPPVYVDPELVGGLQIWRPLQHSHSLFCTSELLKALKAAGVRRLHAARLGTRDDPIPVIDWEALGTPLLIKRPSL
;
A
#
# COMPACT_ATOMS: atom_id res chain seq x y z
N MET A 1 -4.37 13.60 -23.25
CA MET A 1 -3.82 12.36 -22.68
C MET A 1 -3.95 12.47 -21.17
N HIS A 2 -4.93 11.80 -20.56
CA HIS A 2 -5.09 11.79 -19.09
C HIS A 2 -4.28 10.61 -18.53
N ALA A 3 -3.33 10.89 -17.64
CA ALA A 3 -2.71 9.85 -16.83
C ALA A 3 -3.66 9.52 -15.66
N SER A 4 -4.52 8.52 -15.83
CA SER A 4 -5.19 7.89 -14.70
C SER A 4 -4.31 6.75 -14.21
N GLY A 5 -3.64 6.94 -13.08
CA GLY A 5 -2.91 5.89 -12.42
C GLY A 5 -2.53 6.30 -11.00
N GLU A 6 -2.82 5.45 -10.02
CA GLU A 6 -2.19 5.48 -8.68
C GLU A 6 -0.72 5.05 -8.77
N VAL A 7 0.03 5.67 -9.68
CA VAL A 7 1.47 5.59 -9.72
C VAL A 7 1.95 6.73 -8.82
N PRO A 8 2.56 6.43 -7.66
CA PRO A 8 3.09 7.45 -6.78
C PRO A 8 4.06 8.35 -7.54
N ILE A 9 3.92 9.65 -7.32
CA ILE A 9 4.92 10.63 -7.71
C ILE A 9 5.83 10.87 -6.52
N VAL A 10 7.14 10.76 -6.73
CA VAL A 10 8.14 10.85 -5.67
C VAL A 10 9.28 11.79 -6.05
N THR A 11 9.96 12.30 -5.03
CA THR A 11 11.15 13.17 -5.19
C THR A 11 12.42 12.34 -5.42
N ALA A 12 13.50 12.98 -5.89
CA ALA A 12 14.82 12.36 -5.96
C ALA A 12 15.30 11.76 -4.62
N THR A 13 15.06 12.43 -3.49
CA THR A 13 15.43 11.91 -2.17
C THR A 13 14.69 10.61 -1.84
N PHE A 14 13.39 10.53 -2.14
CA PHE A 14 12.62 9.31 -1.93
C PHE A 14 13.17 8.17 -2.81
N LYS A 15 13.38 8.44 -4.11
CA LYS A 15 13.98 7.50 -5.06
C LYS A 15 15.30 6.95 -4.52
N SER A 16 16.21 7.83 -4.10
CA SER A 16 17.53 7.44 -3.61
C SER A 16 17.47 6.52 -2.38
N VAL A 17 16.53 6.77 -1.46
CA VAL A 17 16.34 5.89 -0.29
C VAL A 17 15.83 4.52 -0.73
N VAL A 18 14.83 4.47 -1.60
CA VAL A 18 14.28 3.18 -2.07
C VAL A 18 15.33 2.40 -2.85
N GLU A 19 16.10 3.01 -3.73
CA GLU A 19 17.18 2.33 -4.45
C GLU A 19 18.29 1.80 -3.52
N GLY A 20 18.51 2.45 -2.38
CA GLY A 20 19.49 2.01 -1.38
C GLY A 20 18.99 0.93 -0.43
N VAL A 21 17.71 0.97 -0.05
CA VAL A 21 17.12 0.06 0.96
C VAL A 21 16.39 -1.12 0.33
N ALA A 22 15.78 -0.91 -0.84
CA ALA A 22 14.90 -1.84 -1.55
C ALA A 22 15.34 -1.99 -3.03
N PRO A 23 16.60 -2.37 -3.30
CA PRO A 23 17.15 -2.35 -4.65
C PRO A 23 16.38 -3.30 -5.57
N GLY A 24 15.89 -2.77 -6.70
CA GLY A 24 15.15 -3.55 -7.70
C GLY A 24 13.68 -3.83 -7.35
N GLU A 25 13.16 -3.33 -6.22
CA GLU A 25 11.74 -3.48 -5.87
C GLU A 25 10.83 -2.43 -6.53
N ALA A 26 11.43 -1.36 -7.10
CA ALA A 26 10.72 -0.30 -7.80
C ALA A 26 11.47 0.21 -9.02
N GLU A 27 10.71 0.59 -10.05
CA GLU A 27 11.17 1.36 -11.20
C GLU A 27 10.83 2.85 -11.05
N PHE A 28 11.70 3.72 -11.54
CA PHE A 28 11.52 5.17 -11.49
C PHE A 28 11.61 5.77 -12.90
N ARG A 29 10.58 6.51 -13.31
CA ARG A 29 10.57 7.22 -14.60
C ARG A 29 10.59 8.72 -14.35
N PRO A 30 11.65 9.43 -14.76
CA PRO A 30 11.73 10.88 -14.58
C PRO A 30 10.68 11.59 -15.45
N PHE A 31 10.14 12.70 -14.96
CA PHE A 31 9.28 13.58 -15.73
C PHE A 31 9.38 15.03 -15.25
N ALA A 32 9.00 15.97 -16.11
CA ALA A 32 8.89 17.38 -15.75
C ALA A 32 7.49 17.66 -15.19
N MET A 33 7.42 18.08 -13.92
CA MET A 33 6.16 18.46 -13.29
C MET A 33 5.86 19.94 -13.54
N ARG A 34 4.59 20.25 -13.83
CA ARG A 34 4.08 21.61 -14.01
C ARG A 34 2.80 21.81 -13.18
N TRP A 35 2.61 23.03 -12.69
CA TRP A 35 1.36 23.47 -12.08
C TRP A 35 0.25 23.61 -13.13
N PRO A 36 -1.02 23.72 -12.72
CA PRO A 36 -2.14 23.89 -13.67
C PRO A 36 -2.06 25.14 -14.56
N ASP A 37 -1.30 26.15 -14.15
CA ASP A 37 -1.00 27.37 -14.91
C ASP A 37 0.24 27.24 -15.81
N ASP A 38 0.76 26.02 -15.98
CA ASP A 38 1.93 25.64 -16.78
C ASP A 38 3.30 26.05 -16.19
N GLU A 39 3.33 26.67 -15.01
CA GLU A 39 4.59 27.01 -14.33
C GLU A 39 5.35 25.73 -13.89
N PRO A 40 6.69 25.66 -14.06
CA PRO A 40 7.46 24.49 -13.68
C PRO A 40 7.51 24.31 -12.16
N VAL A 41 7.31 23.07 -11.71
CA VAL A 41 7.48 22.73 -10.30
C VAL A 41 8.95 22.41 -10.04
N ALA A 42 9.60 23.22 -9.20
CA ALA A 42 11.00 23.05 -8.86
C ALA A 42 11.29 21.66 -8.25
N GLY A 43 12.42 21.06 -8.64
CA GLY A 43 12.90 19.77 -8.15
C GLY A 43 12.88 18.66 -9.21
N GLU A 44 13.37 17.50 -8.81
CA GLU A 44 13.40 16.29 -9.62
C GLU A 44 12.27 15.34 -9.19
N TRP A 45 11.45 14.97 -10.16
CA TRP A 45 10.21 14.22 -9.96
C TRP A 45 10.22 12.91 -10.76
N TYR A 46 9.72 11.85 -10.12
CA TYR A 46 9.68 10.52 -10.72
C TYR A 46 8.31 9.89 -10.51
N LEU A 47 7.82 9.22 -11.54
CA LEU A 47 6.77 8.21 -11.40
C LEU A 47 7.42 6.94 -10.87
N MET A 48 6.96 6.45 -9.71
CA MET A 48 7.46 5.24 -9.08
C MET A 48 6.51 4.07 -9.32
N ASN A 49 7.01 3.01 -9.95
CA ASN A 49 6.28 1.76 -10.09
C ASN A 49 6.89 0.68 -9.19
N VAL A 50 6.17 0.28 -8.15
CA VAL A 50 6.54 -0.88 -7.32
C VAL A 50 6.24 -2.16 -8.08
N LEU A 51 7.23 -3.05 -8.18
CA LEU A 51 7.22 -4.19 -9.10
C LEU A 51 6.55 -5.44 -8.54
N ASN A 52 6.46 -5.53 -7.21
CA ASN A 52 5.94 -6.70 -6.53
C ASN A 52 4.48 -6.49 -6.10
N ILE A 53 3.59 -7.36 -6.58
CA ILE A 53 2.20 -7.47 -6.14
C ILE A 53 2.09 -8.71 -5.27
N VAL A 54 1.62 -8.55 -4.04
CA VAL A 54 1.62 -9.63 -3.02
C VAL A 54 0.22 -9.80 -2.43
N ASP A 55 -0.27 -11.03 -2.38
CA ASP A 55 -1.45 -11.39 -1.59
C ASP A 55 -1.06 -11.54 -0.11
N CYS A 56 -0.84 -10.41 0.56
CA CYS A 56 -0.18 -10.37 1.86
C CYS A 56 -1.13 -10.40 3.06
N PHE A 57 -2.45 -10.51 2.87
CA PHE A 57 -3.41 -10.30 3.96
C PHE A 57 -3.65 -11.57 4.82
N ASP A 58 -3.62 -11.41 6.14
CA ASP A 58 -4.07 -12.45 7.09
C ASP A 58 -5.58 -12.31 7.31
N PHE A 59 -6.36 -12.91 6.41
CA PHE A 59 -7.83 -12.88 6.48
C PHE A 59 -8.39 -13.56 7.73
N GLU A 60 -7.74 -14.62 8.20
CA GLU A 60 -8.15 -15.33 9.41
C GLU A 60 -8.05 -14.41 10.63
N ARG A 61 -6.92 -13.70 10.78
CA ARG A 61 -6.73 -12.74 11.86
C ARG A 61 -7.67 -11.54 11.75
N MET A 62 -8.00 -11.12 10.53
CA MET A 62 -9.01 -10.10 10.29
C MET A 62 -10.45 -10.58 10.54
N GLY A 63 -10.68 -11.87 10.81
CA GLY A 63 -12.03 -12.45 10.93
C GLY A 63 -12.84 -12.34 9.63
N LYS A 64 -12.16 -12.33 8.47
CA LYS A 64 -12.75 -12.17 7.15
C LYS A 64 -12.56 -13.44 6.34
N GLN A 65 -13.48 -13.69 5.41
CA GLN A 65 -13.30 -14.75 4.42
C GLN A 65 -12.29 -14.29 3.37
N ARG A 66 -11.30 -15.13 3.04
CA ARG A 66 -10.39 -14.89 1.91
C ARG A 66 -11.20 -14.88 0.61
N PRO A 67 -11.07 -13.86 -0.26
CA PRO A 67 -11.71 -13.86 -1.56
C PRO A 67 -11.27 -15.04 -2.43
N ALA A 68 -12.20 -15.54 -3.24
CA ALA A 68 -11.90 -16.58 -4.20
C ALA A 68 -10.93 -16.07 -5.28
N PRO A 69 -10.03 -16.92 -5.81
CA PRO A 69 -9.20 -16.56 -6.95
C PRO A 69 -10.06 -16.14 -8.15
N LEU A 70 -9.66 -15.05 -8.79
CA LEU A 70 -10.30 -14.59 -10.03
C LEU A 70 -9.86 -15.46 -11.19
N LYS A 71 -10.76 -15.66 -12.15
CA LYS A 71 -10.53 -16.53 -13.30
C LYS A 71 -10.91 -15.85 -14.60
N HIS A 72 -10.18 -16.17 -15.66
CA HIS A 72 -10.55 -15.82 -17.03
C HIS A 72 -11.92 -16.43 -17.36
N SER A 73 -12.88 -15.61 -17.79
CA SER A 73 -14.26 -16.06 -18.03
C SER A 73 -14.40 -17.09 -19.15
N ILE A 74 -13.43 -17.13 -20.07
CA ILE A 74 -13.43 -18.01 -21.25
C ILE A 74 -12.72 -19.33 -20.95
N THR A 75 -11.55 -19.28 -20.31
CA THR A 75 -10.69 -20.47 -20.11
C THR A 75 -10.87 -21.10 -18.72
N GLY A 76 -11.40 -20.36 -17.74
CA GLY A 76 -11.51 -20.79 -16.35
C GLY A 76 -10.17 -20.84 -15.60
N GLU A 77 -9.08 -20.41 -16.23
CA GLU A 77 -7.75 -20.32 -15.62
C GLU A 77 -7.68 -19.15 -14.63
N GLU A 78 -6.90 -19.31 -13.56
CA GLU A 78 -6.70 -18.23 -12.58
C GLU A 78 -5.93 -17.06 -13.19
N LEU A 79 -6.36 -15.85 -12.85
CA LEU A 79 -5.66 -14.63 -13.22
C LEU A 79 -4.31 -14.58 -12.51
N THR A 80 -3.29 -14.12 -13.21
CA THR A 80 -2.03 -13.74 -12.57
C THR A 80 -2.24 -12.62 -11.55
N PRO A 81 -1.36 -12.43 -10.55
CA PRO A 81 -1.50 -11.34 -9.58
C PRO A 81 -1.65 -9.96 -10.21
N LEU A 82 -0.95 -9.69 -11.32
CA LEU A 82 -1.08 -8.43 -12.06
C LEU A 82 -2.45 -8.28 -12.72
N GLU A 83 -2.94 -9.32 -13.39
CA GLU A 83 -4.27 -9.31 -14.02
C GLU A 83 -5.37 -9.14 -12.99
N ALA A 84 -5.30 -9.89 -11.88
CA ALA A 84 -6.24 -9.78 -10.77
C ALA A 84 -6.22 -8.38 -10.14
N TRP A 85 -5.03 -7.81 -9.93
CA TRP A 85 -4.86 -6.46 -9.40
C TRP A 85 -5.46 -5.40 -10.34
N LEU A 86 -5.25 -5.54 -11.65
CA LEU A 86 -5.83 -4.65 -12.66
C LEU A 86 -7.36 -4.79 -12.77
N HIS A 87 -7.87 -6.02 -12.68
CA HIS A 87 -9.30 -6.33 -12.75
C HIS A 87 -10.06 -5.69 -11.60
N GLU A 88 -9.54 -5.81 -10.37
CA GLU A 88 -10.23 -5.38 -9.16
C GLU A 88 -9.93 -3.94 -8.75
N ARG A 89 -9.02 -3.26 -9.46
CA ARG A 89 -8.52 -1.94 -9.06
C ARG A 89 -9.62 -0.93 -8.73
N SER A 90 -10.69 -0.90 -9.51
CA SER A 90 -11.80 0.06 -9.33
C SER A 90 -12.87 -0.42 -8.34
N ALA A 91 -12.88 -1.70 -8.00
CA ALA A 91 -13.90 -2.34 -7.15
C ALA A 91 -13.40 -2.63 -5.73
N GLN A 92 -12.10 -2.49 -5.48
CA GLN A 92 -11.54 -2.73 -4.15
C GLN A 92 -12.00 -1.67 -3.16
N HIS A 93 -12.88 -2.10 -2.25
CA HIS A 93 -13.29 -1.27 -1.13
C HIS A 93 -12.10 -1.03 -0.17
N PRO A 94 -11.96 0.19 0.36
CA PRO A 94 -10.97 0.46 1.39
C PRO A 94 -11.18 -0.49 2.57
N GLN A 95 -10.13 -1.22 2.94
CA GLN A 95 -10.20 -2.13 4.07
C GLN A 95 -10.26 -1.30 5.35
N THR A 96 -11.37 -1.38 6.08
CA THR A 96 -11.45 -0.72 7.40
C THR A 96 -10.46 -1.39 8.35
N PRO A 97 -9.61 -0.60 9.05
CA PRO A 97 -8.71 -1.13 10.07
C PRO A 97 -9.48 -1.92 11.16
N PRO A 98 -8.81 -2.87 11.83
CA PRO A 98 -7.40 -3.22 11.71
C PRO A 98 -7.09 -4.07 10.47
N VAL A 99 -5.97 -3.75 9.81
CA VAL A 99 -5.45 -4.51 8.67
C VAL A 99 -4.28 -5.36 9.15
N TYR A 100 -4.33 -6.67 8.91
CA TYR A 100 -3.27 -7.60 9.26
C TYR A 100 -2.61 -8.17 8.00
N VAL A 101 -1.29 -8.19 8.01
CA VAL A 101 -0.47 -8.80 6.97
C VAL A 101 0.26 -10.02 7.50
N ASP A 102 0.48 -11.00 6.64
CA ASP A 102 1.31 -12.16 6.89
C ASP A 102 2.74 -11.88 6.39
N PRO A 103 3.73 -11.73 7.28
CA PRO A 103 5.11 -11.46 6.90
C PRO A 103 5.74 -12.57 6.05
N GLU A 104 5.30 -13.82 6.18
CA GLU A 104 5.84 -14.94 5.39
C GLU A 104 5.49 -14.78 3.91
N LEU A 105 4.31 -14.25 3.60
CA LEU A 105 3.85 -13.99 2.23
C LEU A 105 4.57 -12.78 1.60
N VAL A 106 5.02 -11.83 2.43
CA VAL A 106 5.80 -10.67 1.97
C VAL A 106 7.27 -11.04 1.75
N GLY A 107 7.81 -11.95 2.56
CA GLY A 107 9.21 -12.36 2.50
C GLY A 107 10.17 -11.23 2.85
N GLY A 108 11.23 -11.06 2.06
CA GLY A 108 12.28 -10.07 2.30
C GLY A 108 12.01 -8.66 1.76
N LEU A 109 10.86 -8.44 1.12
CA LEU A 109 10.53 -7.17 0.46
C LEU A 109 10.45 -6.00 1.44
N GLN A 110 10.95 -4.84 1.02
CA GLN A 110 10.85 -3.60 1.77
C GLN A 110 9.65 -2.75 1.34
N ILE A 111 9.20 -2.89 0.09
CA ILE A 111 8.03 -2.20 -0.47
C ILE A 111 7.28 -3.09 -1.47
N TRP A 112 5.95 -3.09 -1.40
CA TRP A 112 5.11 -3.88 -2.29
C TRP A 112 3.73 -3.24 -2.50
N ARG A 113 3.01 -3.75 -3.51
CA ARG A 113 1.58 -3.49 -3.69
C ARG A 113 0.77 -4.66 -3.13
N PRO A 114 -0.18 -4.43 -2.23
CA PRO A 114 -1.10 -5.49 -1.83
C PRO A 114 -2.04 -5.83 -2.98
N LEU A 115 -2.30 -7.13 -3.18
CA LEU A 115 -3.20 -7.62 -4.23
C LEU A 115 -4.61 -7.03 -4.09
N GLN A 116 -5.13 -6.98 -2.86
CA GLN A 116 -6.51 -6.60 -2.56
C GLN A 116 -6.67 -5.17 -1.98
N HIS A 117 -5.70 -4.28 -2.24
CA HIS A 117 -5.78 -2.87 -1.85
C HIS A 117 -4.93 -1.97 -2.77
N SER A 118 -5.25 -2.00 -4.06
CA SER A 118 -4.48 -1.49 -5.20
C SER A 118 -4.08 -0.02 -5.11
N HIS A 119 -4.91 0.82 -4.49
CA HIS A 119 -4.63 2.23 -4.26
C HIS A 119 -3.52 2.49 -3.22
N SER A 120 -2.99 1.45 -2.55
CA SER A 120 -2.00 1.59 -1.47
C SER A 120 -0.64 1.00 -1.83
N LEU A 121 0.37 1.52 -1.13
CA LEU A 121 1.70 0.94 -1.06
C LEU A 121 1.95 0.50 0.36
N PHE A 122 2.42 -0.72 0.52
CA PHE A 122 2.86 -1.24 1.80
C PHE A 122 4.38 -1.22 1.85
N CYS A 123 4.92 -0.98 3.03
CA CYS A 123 6.35 -0.97 3.25
C CYS A 123 6.67 -1.43 4.67
N THR A 124 7.91 -1.86 4.85
CA THR A 124 8.46 -2.21 6.16
C THR A 124 8.69 -0.99 7.03
N SER A 125 8.87 -1.23 8.33
CA SER A 125 9.21 -0.16 9.27
C SER A 125 10.59 0.43 8.98
N GLU A 126 11.49 -0.39 8.46
CA GLU A 126 12.86 -0.13 8.08
C GLU A 126 12.90 0.90 6.95
N LEU A 127 12.17 0.66 5.86
CA LEU A 127 12.08 1.61 4.77
C LEU A 127 11.43 2.93 5.22
N LEU A 128 10.35 2.87 6.02
CA LEU A 128 9.70 4.07 6.55
C LEU A 128 10.64 4.90 7.43
N LYS A 129 11.44 4.25 8.28
CA LYS A 129 12.46 4.91 9.11
C LYS A 129 13.55 5.55 8.25
N ALA A 130 14.03 4.86 7.22
CA ALA A 130 15.05 5.39 6.30
C ALA A 130 14.53 6.63 5.55
N LEU A 131 13.29 6.60 5.06
CA LEU A 131 12.65 7.74 4.39
C LEU A 131 12.52 8.95 5.33
N LYS A 132 12.11 8.73 6.59
CA LYS A 132 12.04 9.79 7.60
C LYS A 132 13.43 10.35 7.94
N ALA A 133 14.43 9.49 8.09
CA ALA A 133 15.81 9.89 8.39
C ALA A 133 16.42 10.72 7.25
N ALA A 134 16.08 10.42 6.00
CA ALA A 134 16.47 11.19 4.83
C ALA A 134 15.72 12.53 4.67
N GLY A 135 14.81 12.86 5.59
CA GLY A 135 14.10 14.14 5.59
C GLY A 135 12.96 14.24 4.57
N VAL A 136 12.46 13.11 4.06
CA VAL A 136 11.26 13.09 3.21
C VAL A 136 10.07 13.60 4.02
N ARG A 137 9.47 14.70 3.55
CA ARG A 137 8.40 15.42 4.26
C ARG A 137 7.02 14.88 3.88
N ARG A 138 6.03 15.13 4.75
CA ARG A 138 4.60 14.79 4.55
C ARG A 138 4.35 13.30 4.26
N LEU A 139 5.15 12.42 4.87
CA LEU A 139 4.91 10.99 4.86
C LEU A 139 3.78 10.65 5.83
N HIS A 140 2.68 10.15 5.29
CA HIS A 140 1.58 9.59 6.06
C HIS A 140 1.60 8.07 5.90
N ALA A 141 1.70 7.35 7.02
CA ALA A 141 1.67 5.89 7.04
C ALA A 141 0.74 5.43 8.17
N ALA A 142 -0.16 4.51 7.84
CA ALA A 142 -0.97 3.80 8.84
C ALA A 142 -0.22 2.53 9.25
N ARG A 143 -0.28 2.19 10.55
CA ARG A 143 0.30 0.94 11.04
C ARG A 143 -0.55 -0.24 10.58
N LEU A 144 0.11 -1.25 10.02
CA LEU A 144 -0.44 -2.56 9.76
C LEU A 144 -0.07 -3.49 10.93
N GLY A 145 -0.94 -4.42 11.28
CA GLY A 145 -0.65 -5.46 12.25
C GLY A 145 -0.05 -6.69 11.58
N THR A 146 0.64 -7.50 12.38
CA THR A 146 1.00 -8.87 12.00
C THR A 146 0.41 -9.84 13.03
N ARG A 147 0.60 -11.15 12.81
CA ARG A 147 0.23 -12.17 13.79
C ARG A 147 0.98 -11.99 15.11
N ASP A 148 2.28 -11.71 15.03
CA ASP A 148 3.18 -11.60 16.20
C ASP A 148 3.19 -10.21 16.83
N ASP A 149 2.81 -9.18 16.07
CA ASP A 149 2.72 -7.79 16.53
C ASP A 149 1.36 -7.18 16.15
N PRO A 150 0.29 -7.54 16.88
CA PRO A 150 -1.05 -7.09 16.55
C PRO A 150 -1.26 -5.60 16.86
N ILE A 151 -2.10 -4.94 16.07
CA ILE A 151 -2.52 -3.57 16.37
C ILE A 151 -3.23 -3.57 17.74
N PRO A 152 -2.81 -2.70 18.70
CA PRO A 152 -3.47 -2.60 19.99
C PRO A 152 -4.95 -2.26 19.80
N VAL A 153 -5.83 -3.17 20.24
CA VAL A 153 -7.26 -2.90 20.31
C VAL A 153 -7.51 -2.17 21.63
N ILE A 154 -8.08 -0.95 21.54
CA ILE A 154 -8.54 -0.27 22.75
C ILE A 154 -9.79 -1.00 23.23
N ASP A 155 -9.70 -1.58 24.43
CA ASP A 155 -10.84 -2.18 25.11
C ASP A 155 -11.70 -1.07 25.74
N TRP A 156 -12.69 -0.61 24.96
CA TRP A 156 -13.61 0.43 25.39
C TRP A 156 -14.51 0.00 26.54
N GLU A 157 -14.78 -1.31 26.67
CA GLU A 157 -15.58 -1.85 27.77
C GLU A 157 -14.80 -1.86 29.08
N ALA A 158 -13.52 -2.26 29.06
CA ALA A 158 -12.63 -2.17 30.21
C ALA A 158 -12.38 -0.71 30.64
N LEU A 159 -12.51 0.25 29.72
CA LEU A 159 -12.47 1.69 30.00
C LEU A 159 -13.84 2.27 30.41
N GLY A 160 -14.84 1.42 30.70
CA GLY A 160 -16.14 1.83 31.21
C GLY A 160 -17.00 2.63 30.22
N THR A 161 -16.71 2.54 28.92
CA THR A 161 -17.45 3.25 27.87
C THR A 161 -18.47 2.30 27.23
N PRO A 162 -19.78 2.50 27.41
CA PRO A 162 -20.78 1.60 26.82
C PRO A 162 -20.72 1.62 25.29
N LEU A 163 -20.75 0.42 24.68
CA LEU A 163 -20.67 0.08 23.24
C LEU A 163 -21.60 0.88 22.28
N LEU A 164 -22.44 1.78 22.79
CA LEU A 164 -23.45 2.51 22.01
C LEU A 164 -22.94 3.77 21.31
N ILE A 165 -21.69 4.18 21.51
CA ILE A 165 -21.06 5.16 20.63
C ILE A 165 -20.44 4.41 19.46
N LYS A 166 -21.29 3.98 18.52
CA LYS A 166 -20.86 3.72 17.13
C LYS A 166 -20.07 4.95 16.70
N ARG A 167 -18.75 4.79 16.54
CA ARG A 167 -17.87 5.87 16.08
C ARG A 167 -18.40 6.47 14.77
N PRO A 168 -18.27 7.79 14.57
CA PRO A 168 -18.47 8.35 13.24
C PRO A 168 -17.44 7.73 12.30
N SER A 169 -17.89 7.40 11.10
CA SER A 169 -17.06 7.03 9.96
C SER A 169 -15.87 7.99 9.82
N LEU A 170 -14.65 7.43 9.92
CA LEU A 170 -13.40 8.03 9.45
C LEU A 170 -12.81 7.11 8.40
#